data_AF-A0A7J9Z3V3-F1
#
_entry.id   AF-A0A7J9Z3V3-F1
#
_cell.length_a   1.000
_cell.length_b   1.000
_cell.length_c   1.000
_cell.angle_alpha   90.00
_cell.angle_beta   90.00
_cell.angle_gamma   90.00
#
_symmetry.space_group_name_H-M   'P 1'
#
loop_
_entity.id
_entity.type
_entity.pdbx_description
1 polymer ?
#
loop_
_entity_poly.entity_id
_entity_poly.type
_entity_poly.pdbx_seq_one_letter_code
_entity_poly.pdbx_strand_id
1 'polypeptide(L)'
;MAIFGKRRARDDAPADGAPRTLLDETSPYGSRRVLVATNGTETWAQLFDGSGGQVTALWLAAHRGPTPDVQLSVPPETTRNPSGRPHFDRVEAVWFEEGDGVALFDADGMLAVLPGWAGPETLPGYAREAVAPSPSAAPLQSAIEQFGPRAERARGYWAWRARQEAWQEYQQDVAQHVATRLGQAQQVWPLGQGNPPVVAGRHGTENEHVAVTVGMSAQRMPAVEQYVDEPGPYSRIELAVAGLGRGDVDLVLLRWLARHPWRAATWIGSRHTVRWPGTGFPVGEPFAGVLLLDEPTLLPGPAAPDLGGHNIFGDPVRFLWLVPVTEEEITTARAEGVDALLAQLRAAGRTWVAGDAGKPATPPADPALGEADDDLADDEEAAAGPDADDEDAASGPDADDDTDADADAIVDAVAGNDDEVEDTAKQATPKAADDEPAPDADAPMEAQDSNRADD
;
A
#
# COMPACT_ATOMS: atom_id res chain seq x y z
N MET A 1 13.97 -21.41 -1.80
CA MET A 1 15.10 -21.11 -0.91
C MET A 1 14.63 -20.04 0.05
N ALA A 2 14.25 -20.42 1.26
CA ALA A 2 13.70 -19.51 2.24
C ALA A 2 14.78 -18.50 2.66
N ILE A 3 14.55 -17.22 2.40
CA ILE A 3 15.41 -16.14 2.89
C ILE A 3 15.06 -15.94 4.38
N PHE A 4 15.39 -16.94 5.19
CA PHE A 4 15.60 -16.72 6.62
C PHE A 4 16.97 -16.06 6.72
N GLY A 5 16.96 -14.75 6.97
CA GLY A 5 18.16 -14.04 7.38
C GLY A 5 18.83 -14.82 8.52
N LYS A 6 20.12 -15.14 8.34
CA LYS A 6 20.96 -15.78 9.35
C LYS A 6 20.83 -14.99 10.66
N ARG A 7 20.15 -15.56 11.64
CA ARG A 7 20.19 -15.09 13.03
C ARG A 7 21.64 -15.15 13.49
N ARG A 8 22.28 -14.00 13.70
CA ARG A 8 23.40 -13.92 14.63
C ARG A 8 22.79 -13.96 16.03
N ALA A 9 22.76 -15.15 16.63
CA ALA A 9 22.68 -15.25 18.08
C ALA A 9 23.97 -14.63 18.63
N ARG A 10 23.88 -13.40 19.11
CA ARG A 10 24.94 -12.79 19.90
C ARG A 10 24.57 -13.03 21.36
N ASP A 11 25.03 -14.16 21.88
CA ASP A 11 25.02 -14.45 23.32
C ASP A 11 26.07 -13.56 24.01
N ASP A 12 25.82 -12.26 24.05
CA ASP A 12 26.51 -11.35 24.96
C ASP A 12 25.50 -11.05 26.09
N ALA A 13 25.73 -11.62 27.27
CA ALA A 13 24.95 -11.25 28.45
C ALA A 13 25.08 -9.73 28.66
N PRO A 14 23.99 -8.94 28.65
CA PRO A 14 24.07 -7.50 28.79
C PRO A 14 24.71 -7.15 30.14
N ALA A 15 25.51 -6.08 30.16
CA ALA A 15 25.95 -5.45 31.39
C ALA A 15 24.71 -5.08 32.24
N ASP A 16 24.85 -5.20 33.56
CA ASP A 16 23.77 -5.02 34.53
C ASP A 16 22.99 -3.72 34.24
N GLY A 17 21.74 -3.85 33.79
CA GLY A 17 20.81 -2.73 33.50
C GLY A 17 20.55 -2.39 32.02
N ALA A 18 21.27 -2.95 31.04
CA ALA A 18 20.99 -2.68 29.62
C ALA A 18 19.78 -3.51 29.11
N PRO A 19 18.88 -2.92 28.29
CA PRO A 19 17.77 -3.68 27.70
C PRO A 19 18.26 -4.86 26.86
N ARG A 20 17.63 -6.02 27.07
CA ARG A 20 17.83 -7.24 26.28
C ARG A 20 16.82 -7.29 25.13
N THR A 21 17.32 -7.49 23.91
CA THR A 21 16.49 -7.70 22.72
C THR A 21 15.90 -9.12 22.70
N LEU A 22 14.58 -9.22 22.51
CA LEU A 22 13.84 -10.47 22.33
C LEU A 22 13.51 -10.76 20.86
N LEU A 23 13.26 -9.70 20.09
CA LEU A 23 12.98 -9.77 18.65
C LEU A 23 13.51 -8.49 18.00
N ASP A 24 14.10 -8.63 16.82
CA ASP A 24 14.56 -7.54 15.98
C ASP A 24 14.39 -7.96 14.53
N GLU A 25 13.35 -7.45 13.88
CA GLU A 25 12.92 -7.92 12.57
C GLU A 25 12.50 -6.76 11.67
N THR A 26 13.01 -6.74 10.44
CA THR A 26 12.60 -5.80 9.39
C THR A 26 11.45 -6.39 8.60
N SER A 27 10.48 -5.57 8.22
CA SER A 27 9.38 -5.98 7.35
C SER A 27 9.90 -6.53 6.03
N PRO A 28 9.17 -7.43 5.37
CA PRO A 28 9.63 -8.04 4.11
C PRO A 28 9.94 -7.04 2.98
N TYR A 29 9.43 -5.80 3.09
CA TYR A 29 9.66 -4.74 2.11
C TYR A 29 10.72 -3.71 2.54
N GLY A 30 11.30 -3.84 3.74
CA GLY A 30 12.30 -2.91 4.26
C GLY A 30 11.74 -1.58 4.78
N SER A 31 10.42 -1.41 4.76
CA SER A 31 9.73 -0.15 5.07
C SER A 31 9.52 0.10 6.55
N ARG A 32 9.55 -0.98 7.34
CA ARG A 32 9.37 -0.95 8.79
C ARG A 32 10.34 -1.91 9.45
N ARG A 33 10.60 -1.68 10.73
CA ARG A 33 11.32 -2.61 11.60
C ARG A 33 10.67 -2.65 12.97
N VAL A 34 10.48 -3.84 13.52
CA VAL A 34 9.98 -4.04 14.89
C VAL A 34 11.12 -4.50 15.79
N LEU A 35 11.25 -3.83 16.94
CA LEU A 35 12.14 -4.23 18.04
C LEU A 35 11.28 -4.58 19.24
N VAL A 36 11.50 -5.74 19.83
CA VAL A 36 10.93 -6.10 21.13
C VAL A 36 12.07 -6.23 22.12
N ALA A 37 12.01 -5.47 23.21
CA ALA A 37 13.08 -5.41 24.20
C ALA A 37 12.50 -5.49 25.62
N THR A 38 13.34 -5.95 26.56
CA THR A 38 13.03 -6.01 27.98
C THR A 38 14.18 -5.49 28.82
N ASN A 39 13.90 -4.75 29.89
CA ASN A 39 14.90 -4.34 30.88
C ASN A 39 14.91 -5.26 32.13
N GLY A 40 14.19 -6.39 32.09
CA GLY A 40 14.03 -7.29 33.23
C GLY A 40 12.91 -6.89 34.22
N THR A 41 12.33 -5.69 34.06
CA THR A 41 11.14 -5.27 34.80
C THR A 41 9.93 -5.15 33.88
N GLU A 42 10.12 -4.70 32.65
CA GLU A 42 9.08 -4.56 31.64
C GLU A 42 9.55 -5.08 30.29
N THR A 43 8.60 -5.35 29.40
CA THR A 43 8.82 -5.59 27.98
C THR A 43 7.96 -4.64 27.16
N TRP A 44 8.54 -4.12 26.10
CA TRP A 44 7.88 -3.23 25.15
C TRP A 44 8.25 -3.59 23.70
N ALA A 45 7.46 -3.10 22.76
CA ALA A 45 7.72 -3.13 21.33
C ALA A 45 7.89 -1.70 20.81
N GLN A 46 8.80 -1.52 19.86
CA GLN A 46 8.97 -0.28 19.10
C GLN A 46 8.86 -0.59 17.62
N LEU A 47 8.12 0.25 16.89
CA LEU A 47 8.06 0.22 15.45
C LEU A 47 8.87 1.39 14.89
N PHE A 48 9.72 1.11 13.91
CA PHE A 48 10.54 2.08 13.21
C PHE A 48 10.17 2.13 11.73
N ASP A 49 10.38 3.28 11.11
CA ASP A 49 10.36 3.43 9.65
C ASP A 49 11.66 2.92 9.00
N GLY A 50 11.70 2.91 7.66
CA GLY A 50 12.85 2.44 6.89
C GLY A 50 14.12 3.29 7.08
N SER A 51 14.00 4.53 7.55
CA SER A 51 15.13 5.42 7.88
C SER A 51 15.65 5.22 9.31
N GLY A 52 14.92 4.47 10.14
CA GLY A 52 15.22 4.25 11.55
C GLY A 52 14.54 5.24 12.50
N GLY A 53 13.65 6.11 12.00
CA GLY A 53 12.79 6.96 12.83
C GLY A 53 11.77 6.11 13.59
N GLN A 54 11.56 6.43 14.88
CA GLN A 54 10.55 5.72 15.67
C GLN A 54 9.14 6.18 15.27
N VAL A 55 8.33 5.24 14.79
CA VAL A 55 6.92 5.46 14.45
C VAL A 55 6.07 5.43 15.72
N THR A 56 6.23 4.38 16.53
CA THR A 56 5.47 4.23 17.78
C THR A 56 6.17 3.29 18.76
N ALA A 57 5.70 3.29 20.01
CA ALA A 57 6.15 2.40 21.06
C ALA A 57 4.96 1.88 21.88
N LEU A 58 4.91 0.57 22.09
CA LEU A 58 3.81 -0.15 22.72
C LEU A 58 4.32 -0.92 23.95
N TRP A 59 3.68 -0.70 25.09
CA TRP A 59 3.92 -1.52 26.27
C TRP A 59 3.32 -2.93 26.09
N LEU A 60 4.08 -3.97 26.45
CA LEU A 60 3.64 -5.36 26.31
C LEU A 60 3.33 -6.04 27.64
N ALA A 61 4.19 -5.86 28.66
CA ALA A 61 4.00 -6.47 29.97
C ALA A 61 4.91 -5.87 31.04
N ALA A 62 4.47 -5.98 32.29
CA ALA A 62 5.30 -5.86 33.48
C ALA A 62 5.68 -7.27 33.97
N HIS A 63 6.93 -7.44 34.38
CA HIS A 63 7.50 -8.68 34.94
C HIS A 63 7.74 -8.62 36.43
N ARG A 64 7.77 -7.41 36.97
CA ARG A 64 7.73 -7.10 38.39
C ARG A 64 6.66 -6.03 38.59
N GLY A 65 6.25 -5.75 39.83
CA GLY A 65 5.31 -4.66 40.09
C GLY A 65 5.75 -3.35 39.41
N PRO A 66 4.81 -2.48 39.03
CA PRO A 66 5.08 -1.31 38.19
C PRO A 66 6.20 -0.45 38.78
N THR A 67 7.22 -0.17 37.96
CA THR A 67 8.30 0.75 38.32
C THR A 67 8.02 2.12 37.69
N PRO A 68 7.89 3.20 38.48
CA PRO A 68 7.57 4.53 37.97
C PRO A 68 8.60 5.10 36.95
N ASP A 69 9.78 4.49 36.85
CA ASP A 69 10.92 5.02 36.09
C ASP A 69 10.96 4.58 34.62
N VAL A 70 10.03 3.74 34.15
CA VAL A 70 9.99 3.31 32.74
C VAL A 70 8.97 4.14 31.97
N GLN A 71 9.44 4.84 30.93
CA GLN A 71 8.64 5.77 30.11
C GLN A 71 7.38 5.15 29.47
N LEU A 72 7.34 3.83 29.32
CA LEU A 72 6.22 3.09 28.72
C LEU A 72 5.38 2.32 29.76
N SER A 73 5.65 2.46 31.07
CA SER A 73 4.87 1.77 32.09
C SER A 73 3.40 2.17 32.06
N VAL A 74 2.53 1.17 32.24
CA VAL A 74 1.10 1.40 32.42
C VAL A 74 0.73 1.33 33.92
N PRO A 75 -0.32 2.05 34.37
CA PRO A 75 -0.79 1.94 35.75
C PRO A 75 -1.18 0.50 36.14
N PRO A 76 -0.97 0.08 37.41
CA PRO A 76 -1.31 -1.29 37.84
C PRO A 76 -2.77 -1.68 37.58
N GLU A 77 -3.71 -0.74 37.65
CA GLU A 77 -5.13 -0.96 37.38
C GLU A 77 -5.45 -1.21 35.89
N THR A 78 -4.54 -0.86 34.97
CA THR A 78 -4.73 -1.06 33.53
C THR A 78 -4.02 -2.30 33.01
N THR A 79 -3.40 -3.12 33.87
CA THR A 79 -2.79 -4.39 33.51
C THR A 79 -3.47 -5.61 34.14
N ARG A 80 -3.49 -6.74 33.40
CA ARG A 80 -3.92 -8.04 33.88
C ARG A 80 -3.06 -8.59 35.02
N ASN A 81 -1.78 -8.21 35.06
CA ASN A 81 -0.79 -8.75 35.98
C ASN A 81 -0.07 -7.61 36.74
N PRO A 82 -0.75 -6.91 37.68
CA PRO A 82 -0.19 -5.76 38.40
C PRO A 82 1.01 -6.11 39.28
N SER A 83 1.16 -7.36 39.70
CA SER A 83 2.34 -7.84 40.43
C SER A 83 3.47 -8.33 39.51
N GLY A 84 3.26 -8.26 38.19
CA GLY A 84 4.15 -8.79 37.17
C GLY A 84 3.78 -10.21 36.73
N ARG A 85 4.21 -10.57 35.50
CA ARG A 85 4.14 -11.91 34.93
C ARG A 85 5.54 -12.48 34.63
N PRO A 86 5.69 -13.81 34.46
CA PRO A 86 6.95 -14.38 33.95
C PRO A 86 7.41 -13.72 32.64
N HIS A 87 8.73 -13.71 32.44
CA HIS A 87 9.36 -13.19 31.23
C HIS A 87 8.89 -13.92 29.98
N PHE A 88 8.89 -13.23 28.85
CA PHE A 88 8.69 -13.86 27.54
C PHE A 88 9.95 -14.65 27.16
N ASP A 89 9.77 -15.94 26.86
CA ASP A 89 10.85 -16.80 26.39
C ASP A 89 11.16 -16.54 24.91
N ARG A 90 10.11 -16.36 24.11
CA ARG A 90 10.22 -16.14 22.66
C ARG A 90 9.07 -15.27 22.17
N VAL A 91 9.39 -14.34 21.28
CA VAL A 91 8.41 -13.51 20.55
C VAL A 91 8.61 -13.74 19.06
N GLU A 92 7.52 -13.85 18.32
CA GLU A 92 7.49 -13.95 16.86
C GLU A 92 6.71 -12.78 16.25
N ALA A 93 7.19 -12.23 15.15
CA ALA A 93 6.43 -11.27 14.35
C ALA A 93 5.67 -11.97 13.22
N VAL A 94 4.47 -11.45 12.96
CA VAL A 94 3.71 -11.68 11.74
C VAL A 94 3.35 -10.31 11.18
N TRP A 95 4.08 -9.88 10.16
CA TRP A 95 3.76 -8.66 9.41
C TRP A 95 2.42 -8.83 8.71
N PHE A 96 1.59 -7.79 8.68
CA PHE A 96 0.43 -7.78 7.79
C PHE A 96 0.88 -7.74 6.32
N GLU A 97 -0.01 -8.10 5.40
CA GLU A 97 0.33 -8.23 3.97
C GLU A 97 0.85 -6.93 3.36
N GLU A 98 0.31 -5.81 3.85
CA GLU A 98 0.73 -4.44 3.53
C GLU A 98 2.18 -4.15 3.96
N GLY A 99 2.68 -4.84 5.00
CA GLY A 99 4.04 -4.75 5.52
C GLY A 99 4.34 -3.49 6.35
N ASP A 100 3.32 -2.69 6.67
CA ASP A 100 3.40 -1.48 7.49
C ASP A 100 2.92 -1.69 8.94
N GLY A 101 2.15 -2.74 9.21
CA GLY A 101 1.72 -3.18 10.54
C GLY A 101 2.16 -4.61 10.89
N VAL A 102 2.20 -4.93 12.19
CA VAL A 102 2.71 -6.21 12.70
C VAL A 102 1.91 -6.72 13.90
N ALA A 103 1.62 -8.02 13.90
CA ALA A 103 1.12 -8.76 15.06
C ALA A 103 2.28 -9.54 15.70
N LEU A 104 2.40 -9.46 17.03
CA LEU A 104 3.39 -10.18 17.82
C LEU A 104 2.73 -11.38 18.50
N PHE A 105 3.46 -12.48 18.59
CA PHE A 105 3.00 -13.74 19.17
C PHE A 105 4.01 -14.30 20.16
N ASP A 106 3.50 -14.97 21.18
CA ASP A 106 4.28 -15.88 22.04
C ASP A 106 3.63 -17.28 22.05
N ALA A 107 4.03 -18.13 22.99
CA ALA A 107 3.51 -19.49 23.11
C ALA A 107 1.99 -19.56 23.41
N ASP A 108 1.42 -18.50 24.01
CA ASP A 108 0.00 -18.45 24.39
C ASP A 108 -0.88 -17.86 23.28
N GLY A 109 -0.29 -17.45 22.15
CA GLY A 109 -0.98 -16.85 21.02
C GLY A 109 -0.63 -15.37 20.81
N MET A 110 -1.57 -14.60 20.27
CA MET A 110 -1.34 -13.19 19.93
C MET A 110 -1.04 -12.41 21.22
N LEU A 111 0.11 -11.75 21.23
CA LEU A 111 0.62 -10.95 22.33
C LEU A 111 0.26 -9.47 22.14
N ALA A 112 0.42 -8.96 20.93
CA ALA A 112 0.16 -7.56 20.64
C ALA A 112 -0.03 -7.30 19.13
N VAL A 113 -0.53 -6.11 18.81
CA VAL A 113 -0.62 -5.59 17.45
C VAL A 113 -0.16 -4.14 17.43
N LEU A 114 0.77 -3.84 16.54
CA LEU A 114 1.15 -2.48 16.14
C LEU A 114 0.59 -2.26 14.73
N PRO A 115 -0.59 -1.62 14.58
CA PRO A 115 -1.22 -1.44 13.27
C PRO A 115 -0.44 -0.45 12.40
N GLY A 116 -0.64 -0.49 11.08
CA GLY A 116 0.08 0.38 10.13
C GLY A 116 -0.21 1.87 10.29
N TRP A 117 -1.30 2.20 10.97
CA TRP A 117 -1.74 3.56 11.32
C TRP A 117 -1.31 4.02 12.71
N ALA A 118 -0.58 3.18 13.46
CA ALA A 118 -0.03 3.58 14.74
C ALA A 118 1.03 4.68 14.56
N GLY A 119 1.02 5.65 15.46
CA GLY A 119 1.90 6.81 15.41
C GLY A 119 1.89 7.58 16.72
N PRO A 120 2.62 8.71 16.81
CA PRO A 120 2.73 9.50 18.04
C PRO A 120 1.40 10.15 18.47
N GLU A 121 0.57 10.53 17.51
CA GLU A 121 -0.73 11.21 17.72
C GLU A 121 -1.92 10.23 17.70
N THR A 122 -1.66 8.94 17.48
CA THR A 122 -2.68 7.89 17.43
C THR A 122 -2.42 6.85 18.52
N LEU A 123 -3.33 5.88 18.66
CA LEU A 123 -3.13 4.79 19.61
C LEU A 123 -1.86 3.99 19.20
N PRO A 124 -0.92 3.72 20.14
CA PRO A 124 0.33 3.04 19.82
C PRO A 124 0.15 1.57 19.40
N GLY A 125 -0.96 0.97 19.82
CA GLY A 125 -1.33 -0.40 19.50
C GLY A 125 -2.07 -1.08 20.64
N TYR A 126 -2.18 -2.40 20.50
CA TYR A 126 -2.98 -3.24 21.37
C TYR A 126 -2.11 -4.33 22.00
N ALA A 127 -2.22 -4.54 23.31
CA ALA A 127 -1.46 -5.53 24.05
C ALA A 127 -2.37 -6.46 24.86
N ARG A 128 -2.02 -7.76 24.91
CA ARG A 128 -2.78 -8.78 25.64
C ARG A 128 -2.85 -8.53 27.15
N GLU A 129 -1.80 -7.92 27.70
CA GLU A 129 -1.70 -7.65 29.14
C GLU A 129 -2.41 -6.36 29.56
N ALA A 130 -2.85 -5.53 28.62
CA ALA A 130 -3.66 -4.34 28.92
C ALA A 130 -5.13 -4.75 29.13
N VAL A 131 -5.76 -4.23 30.19
CA VAL A 131 -7.19 -4.44 30.50
C VAL A 131 -8.02 -3.15 30.42
N ALA A 132 -7.36 -1.99 30.39
CA ALA A 132 -7.97 -0.70 30.08
C ALA A 132 -7.02 0.15 29.20
N PRO A 133 -7.53 1.11 28.42
CA PRO A 133 -6.70 2.01 27.62
C PRO A 133 -5.75 2.85 28.48
N SER A 134 -4.55 3.09 27.96
CA SER A 134 -3.53 3.98 28.53
C SER A 134 -2.77 4.67 27.39
N PRO A 135 -1.96 5.71 27.66
CA PRO A 135 -1.13 6.34 26.63
C PRO A 135 -0.17 5.37 25.91
N SER A 136 0.18 4.24 26.53
CA SER A 136 1.20 3.31 26.03
C SER A 136 0.64 1.98 25.51
N ALA A 137 -0.65 1.67 25.72
CA ALA A 137 -1.30 0.46 25.22
C ALA A 137 -2.83 0.50 25.38
N ALA A 138 -3.55 -0.11 24.43
CA ALA A 138 -4.96 -0.51 24.59
C ALA A 138 -5.12 -2.03 24.77
N PRO A 139 -6.25 -2.50 25.31
CA PRO A 139 -6.53 -3.93 25.45
C PRO A 139 -6.66 -4.66 24.11
N LEU A 140 -5.85 -5.69 23.87
CA LEU A 140 -5.99 -6.52 22.66
C LEU A 140 -7.37 -7.18 22.53
N GLN A 141 -8.02 -7.48 23.65
CA GLN A 141 -9.34 -8.09 23.64
C GLN A 141 -10.39 -7.24 22.90
N SER A 142 -10.27 -5.91 22.91
CA SER A 142 -11.22 -5.03 22.22
C SER A 142 -11.02 -4.97 20.70
N ALA A 143 -9.93 -5.56 20.18
CA ALA A 143 -9.58 -5.52 18.77
C ALA A 143 -9.26 -6.91 18.17
N ILE A 144 -9.44 -7.98 18.96
CA ILE A 144 -9.07 -9.34 18.54
C ILE A 144 -9.94 -9.85 17.38
N GLU A 145 -11.21 -9.44 17.31
CA GLU A 145 -12.12 -9.80 16.22
C GLU A 145 -11.68 -9.18 14.88
N GLN A 146 -11.06 -8.00 14.94
CA GLN A 146 -10.49 -7.32 13.76
C GLN A 146 -9.13 -7.92 13.37
N PHE A 147 -8.20 -8.01 14.32
CA PHE A 147 -6.80 -8.35 14.01
C PHE A 147 -6.50 -9.85 14.01
N GLY A 148 -7.29 -10.68 14.72
CA GLY A 148 -7.14 -12.14 14.72
C GLY A 148 -7.19 -12.71 13.30
N PRO A 149 -8.31 -12.54 12.58
CA PRO A 149 -8.43 -12.99 11.19
C PRO A 149 -7.39 -12.37 10.26
N ARG A 150 -7.02 -11.09 10.49
CA ARG A 150 -5.99 -10.41 9.68
C ARG A 150 -4.61 -11.06 9.86
N ALA A 151 -4.21 -11.38 11.09
CA ALA A 151 -2.95 -12.05 11.37
C ALA A 151 -2.91 -13.49 10.81
N GLU A 152 -4.03 -14.21 10.85
CA GLU A 152 -4.14 -15.53 10.22
C GLU A 152 -4.00 -15.47 8.70
N ARG A 153 -4.70 -14.53 8.05
CA ARG A 153 -4.53 -14.27 6.61
C ARG A 153 -3.09 -13.92 6.27
N ALA A 154 -2.45 -13.07 7.07
CA ALA A 154 -1.05 -12.71 6.88
C ALA A 154 -0.11 -13.93 7.00
N ARG A 155 -0.30 -14.81 8.00
CA ARG A 155 0.47 -16.07 8.09
C ARG A 155 0.28 -16.92 6.84
N GLY A 156 -0.95 -17.06 6.36
CA GLY A 156 -1.25 -17.80 5.12
C GLY A 156 -0.58 -17.20 3.89
N TYR A 157 -0.65 -15.87 3.74
CA TYR A 157 -0.01 -15.13 2.67
C TYR A 157 1.52 -15.33 2.68
N TRP A 158 2.19 -15.15 3.82
CA TRP A 158 3.64 -15.33 3.91
C TRP A 158 4.06 -16.79 3.72
N ALA A 159 3.25 -17.76 4.17
CA ALA A 159 3.47 -19.17 3.88
C ALA A 159 3.36 -19.48 2.38
N TRP A 160 2.37 -18.90 1.70
CA TRP A 160 2.25 -18.98 0.24
C TRP A 160 3.47 -18.35 -0.45
N ARG A 161 3.88 -17.13 -0.04
CA ARG A 161 5.07 -16.44 -0.56
C ARG A 161 6.36 -17.23 -0.40
N ALA A 162 6.46 -18.08 0.62
CA ALA A 162 7.65 -18.89 0.88
C ALA A 162 7.75 -20.12 -0.05
N ARG A 163 6.68 -20.50 -0.76
CA ARG A 163 6.69 -21.61 -1.74
C ARG A 163 7.54 -21.24 -2.95
N GLN A 164 8.30 -22.20 -3.48
CA GLN A 164 9.26 -21.94 -4.55
C GLN A 164 8.61 -21.47 -5.86
N GLU A 165 7.43 -21.99 -6.19
CA GLU A 165 6.75 -21.74 -7.48
C GLU A 165 5.66 -20.66 -7.39
N ALA A 166 5.25 -20.28 -6.18
CA ALA A 166 4.13 -19.36 -5.94
C ALA A 166 4.27 -18.04 -6.70
N TRP A 167 5.50 -17.51 -6.76
CA TRP A 167 5.77 -16.26 -7.45
C TRP A 167 5.63 -16.39 -8.97
N GLN A 168 6.17 -17.48 -9.54
CA GLN A 168 6.09 -17.73 -10.97
C GLN A 168 4.65 -17.99 -11.40
N GLU A 169 3.89 -18.77 -10.63
CA GLU A 169 2.47 -19.02 -10.85
C GLU A 169 1.67 -17.71 -10.85
N TYR A 170 1.90 -16.85 -9.85
CA TYR A 170 1.26 -15.54 -9.77
C TYR A 170 1.59 -14.65 -10.98
N GLN A 171 2.88 -14.52 -11.34
CA GLN A 171 3.26 -13.67 -12.48
C GLN A 171 2.67 -14.18 -13.79
N GLN A 172 2.61 -15.49 -13.98
CA GLN A 172 2.00 -16.10 -15.17
C GLN A 172 0.50 -15.82 -15.23
N ASP A 173 -0.21 -15.90 -14.10
CA ASP A 173 -1.64 -15.62 -14.01
C ASP A 173 -1.97 -14.17 -14.41
N VAL A 174 -1.28 -13.20 -13.80
CA VAL A 174 -1.45 -11.77 -14.11
C VAL A 174 -1.03 -11.47 -15.56
N ALA A 175 0.12 -11.99 -16.01
CA ALA A 175 0.59 -11.78 -17.38
C ALA A 175 -0.39 -12.36 -18.41
N GLN A 176 -0.98 -13.53 -18.13
CA GLN A 176 -1.98 -14.15 -19.00
C GLN A 176 -3.26 -13.31 -19.05
N HIS A 177 -3.72 -12.78 -17.91
CA HIS A 177 -4.86 -11.87 -17.86
C HIS A 177 -4.63 -10.63 -18.72
N VAL A 178 -3.47 -9.98 -18.60
CA VAL A 178 -3.10 -8.83 -19.44
C VAL A 178 -3.02 -9.24 -20.91
N ALA A 179 -2.40 -10.38 -21.21
CA ALA A 179 -2.22 -10.84 -22.59
C ALA A 179 -3.53 -11.18 -23.31
N THR A 180 -4.58 -11.61 -22.59
CA THR A 180 -5.92 -11.81 -23.19
C THR A 180 -6.59 -10.52 -23.67
N ARG A 181 -6.11 -9.36 -23.20
CA ARG A 181 -6.68 -8.04 -23.50
C ARG A 181 -5.80 -7.21 -24.43
N LEU A 182 -4.48 -7.31 -24.25
CA LEU A 182 -3.50 -6.52 -25.00
C LEU A 182 -2.68 -7.34 -26.01
N GLY A 183 -2.86 -8.67 -26.06
CA GLY A 183 -1.98 -9.57 -26.79
C GLY A 183 -0.70 -9.90 -26.00
N GLN A 184 0.13 -10.80 -26.54
CA GLN A 184 1.38 -11.21 -25.89
C GLN A 184 2.33 -10.02 -25.73
N ALA A 185 3.05 -9.96 -24.61
CA ALA A 185 4.10 -8.97 -24.43
C ALA A 185 5.23 -9.21 -25.43
N GLN A 186 5.64 -8.17 -26.15
CA GLN A 186 6.74 -8.23 -27.11
C GLN A 186 8.08 -8.18 -26.37
N GLN A 187 8.11 -7.48 -25.24
CA GLN A 187 9.30 -7.25 -24.42
C GLN A 187 8.91 -7.20 -22.95
N VAL A 188 9.78 -7.72 -22.08
CA VAL A 188 9.59 -7.76 -20.63
C VAL A 188 10.88 -7.32 -19.93
N TRP A 189 10.79 -6.37 -18.99
CA TRP A 189 11.93 -5.85 -18.25
C TRP A 189 11.71 -5.90 -16.74
N PRO A 190 12.73 -6.22 -15.94
CA PRO A 190 12.66 -6.06 -14.50
C PRO A 190 12.64 -4.58 -14.11
N LEU A 191 11.77 -4.20 -13.16
CA LEU A 191 11.64 -2.84 -12.63
C LEU A 191 12.42 -2.63 -11.32
N GLY A 192 13.55 -3.32 -11.18
CA GLY A 192 14.49 -3.18 -10.06
C GLY A 192 14.81 -4.50 -9.36
N GLN A 193 15.71 -4.41 -8.37
CA GLN A 193 16.16 -5.53 -7.56
C GLN A 193 15.31 -5.60 -6.28
N GLY A 194 14.57 -6.69 -6.03
CA GLY A 194 13.74 -6.79 -4.83
C GLY A 194 12.89 -8.06 -4.76
N ASN A 195 12.32 -8.30 -3.56
CA ASN A 195 11.36 -9.36 -3.33
C ASN A 195 9.99 -8.73 -2.94
N PRO A 196 8.93 -8.94 -3.73
CA PRO A 196 8.96 -9.67 -4.99
C PRO A 196 9.52 -8.85 -6.15
N PRO A 197 9.97 -9.52 -7.23
CA PRO A 197 10.39 -8.84 -8.44
C PRO A 197 9.16 -8.35 -9.22
N VAL A 198 9.11 -7.06 -9.51
CA VAL A 198 8.12 -6.48 -10.42
C VAL A 198 8.74 -6.39 -11.81
N VAL A 199 7.98 -6.74 -12.85
CA VAL A 199 8.38 -6.57 -14.26
C VAL A 199 7.43 -5.62 -14.97
N ALA A 200 7.89 -4.99 -16.05
CA ALA A 200 7.04 -4.33 -17.03
C ALA A 200 6.95 -5.20 -18.27
N GLY A 201 5.74 -5.49 -18.75
CA GLY A 201 5.50 -6.05 -20.08
C GLY A 201 5.02 -4.95 -21.02
N ARG A 202 5.63 -4.79 -22.19
CA ARG A 202 5.14 -3.89 -23.25
C ARG A 202 4.35 -4.71 -24.25
N HIS A 203 3.12 -4.26 -24.53
CA HIS A 203 2.12 -4.92 -25.37
C HIS A 203 1.73 -4.00 -26.53
N GLY A 204 1.80 -4.50 -27.77
CA GLY A 204 1.44 -3.77 -28.98
C GLY A 204 2.59 -3.66 -29.97
N THR A 205 2.69 -2.51 -30.64
CA THR A 205 3.77 -2.23 -31.61
C THR A 205 4.77 -1.26 -31.01
N GLU A 206 5.93 -1.12 -31.64
CA GLU A 206 6.92 -0.12 -31.18
C GLU A 206 6.44 1.33 -31.30
N ASN A 207 5.41 1.61 -32.10
CA ASN A 207 4.89 2.97 -32.29
C ASN A 207 3.65 3.27 -31.44
N GLU A 208 2.93 2.24 -31.03
CA GLU A 208 1.72 2.34 -30.22
C GLU A 208 1.67 1.10 -29.33
N HIS A 209 1.85 1.32 -28.02
CA HIS A 209 1.94 0.25 -27.04
C HIS A 209 1.31 0.65 -25.72
N VAL A 210 1.04 -0.36 -24.90
CA VAL A 210 0.76 -0.22 -23.47
C VAL A 210 1.82 -1.00 -22.70
N ALA A 211 2.53 -0.34 -21.80
CA ALA A 211 3.38 -0.98 -20.82
C ALA A 211 2.62 -1.18 -19.51
N VAL A 212 2.68 -2.38 -18.95
CA VAL A 212 1.93 -2.76 -17.74
C VAL A 212 2.86 -3.44 -16.75
N THR A 213 2.73 -3.12 -15.47
CA THR A 213 3.45 -3.85 -14.42
C THR A 213 2.82 -5.21 -14.17
N VAL A 214 3.67 -6.18 -13.83
CA VAL A 214 3.26 -7.49 -13.32
C VAL A 214 4.09 -7.77 -12.07
N GLY A 215 3.45 -7.73 -10.91
CA GLY A 215 4.14 -7.96 -9.64
C GLY A 215 3.59 -7.17 -8.46
N MET A 216 3.05 -5.99 -8.73
CA MET A 216 2.63 -5.08 -7.66
C MET A 216 1.42 -5.62 -6.93
N SER A 217 0.44 -6.18 -7.65
CA SER A 217 -0.84 -6.61 -7.09
C SER A 217 -0.76 -7.84 -6.20
N ALA A 218 0.37 -8.55 -6.19
CA ALA A 218 0.62 -9.62 -5.23
C ALA A 218 0.72 -9.10 -3.80
N GLN A 219 0.94 -7.80 -3.59
CA GLN A 219 0.98 -7.18 -2.28
C GLN A 219 -0.22 -6.24 -2.14
N ARG A 220 -0.72 -6.13 -0.91
CA ARG A 220 -1.68 -5.08 -0.57
C ARG A 220 -0.96 -3.74 -0.40
N MET A 221 -1.61 -2.66 -0.81
CA MET A 221 -1.13 -1.28 -0.64
C MET A 221 -1.11 -0.90 0.84
N PRO A 222 0.01 -0.38 1.37
CA PRO A 222 0.08 0.06 2.75
C PRO A 222 -0.67 1.35 2.99
N ALA A 223 -1.01 1.64 4.25
CA ALA A 223 -1.75 2.82 4.68
C ALA A 223 -3.17 3.01 4.12
N VAL A 224 -3.61 2.27 3.10
CA VAL A 224 -4.93 2.44 2.46
C VAL A 224 -6.09 2.42 3.44
N GLU A 225 -6.02 1.57 4.47
CA GLU A 225 -7.05 1.46 5.52
C GLU A 225 -7.22 2.69 6.41
N GLN A 226 -6.31 3.67 6.32
CA GLN A 226 -6.44 4.96 7.00
C GLN A 226 -7.36 5.92 6.25
N TYR A 227 -7.62 5.64 4.97
CA TYR A 227 -8.31 6.56 4.07
C TYR A 227 -9.62 5.99 3.55
N VAL A 228 -9.81 4.66 3.60
CA VAL A 228 -11.04 4.00 3.16
C VAL A 228 -11.49 2.93 4.16
N ASP A 229 -12.79 2.87 4.42
CA ASP A 229 -13.38 1.90 5.36
C ASP A 229 -13.25 0.46 4.85
N GLU A 230 -13.43 0.27 3.54
CA GLU A 230 -13.29 -1.02 2.86
C GLU A 230 -12.05 -1.01 1.96
N PRO A 231 -10.86 -1.41 2.47
CA PRO A 231 -9.62 -1.31 1.71
C PRO A 231 -9.48 -2.38 0.61
N GLY A 232 -10.25 -3.47 0.66
CA GLY A 232 -10.16 -4.59 -0.30
C GLY A 232 -10.13 -4.13 -1.76
N PRO A 233 -11.15 -3.37 -2.23
CA PRO A 233 -11.21 -2.84 -3.58
C PRO A 233 -10.06 -1.93 -4.03
N TYR A 234 -9.25 -1.41 -3.11
CA TYR A 234 -8.15 -0.47 -3.39
C TYR A 234 -6.77 -1.04 -3.05
N SER A 235 -6.76 -2.26 -2.51
CA SER A 235 -5.55 -2.83 -1.94
C SER A 235 -4.59 -3.39 -2.99
N ARG A 236 -5.04 -3.77 -4.18
CA ARG A 236 -4.19 -4.43 -5.19
C ARG A 236 -4.18 -3.65 -6.49
N ILE A 237 -2.98 -3.24 -6.89
CA ILE A 237 -2.78 -2.35 -8.01
C ILE A 237 -1.67 -2.88 -8.92
N GLU A 238 -1.87 -2.74 -10.22
CA GLU A 238 -0.81 -2.68 -11.23
C GLU A 238 -0.85 -1.30 -11.90
N LEU A 239 0.25 -0.90 -12.54
CA LEU A 239 0.37 0.36 -13.25
C LEU A 239 0.36 0.12 -14.76
N ALA A 240 -0.18 1.09 -15.51
CA ALA A 240 -0.21 1.07 -16.97
C ALA A 240 0.22 2.42 -17.57
N VAL A 241 0.94 2.39 -18.68
CA VAL A 241 1.28 3.59 -19.47
C VAL A 241 0.98 3.27 -20.93
N ALA A 242 0.12 4.06 -21.57
CA ALA A 242 0.02 4.04 -23.03
C ALA A 242 1.06 4.99 -23.62
N GLY A 243 1.84 4.50 -24.57
CA GLY A 243 2.95 5.24 -25.16
C GLY A 243 2.87 5.29 -26.69
N LEU A 244 3.29 6.42 -27.24
CA LEU A 244 3.59 6.59 -28.66
C LEU A 244 5.11 6.62 -28.90
N GLY A 245 5.56 5.88 -29.90
CA GLY A 245 6.96 5.85 -30.36
C GLY A 245 7.90 4.95 -29.56
N ARG A 246 9.19 5.00 -29.93
CA ARG A 246 10.23 4.02 -29.57
C ARG A 246 11.00 4.32 -28.27
N GLY A 247 10.59 5.31 -27.48
CA GLY A 247 11.29 5.68 -26.25
C GLY A 247 10.97 4.75 -25.07
N ASP A 248 11.81 4.77 -24.03
CA ASP A 248 11.63 3.98 -22.81
C ASP A 248 11.02 4.78 -21.65
N VAL A 249 10.34 5.87 -21.97
CA VAL A 249 9.73 6.78 -20.98
C VAL A 249 8.71 6.04 -20.10
N ASP A 250 7.92 5.16 -20.69
CA ASP A 250 7.01 4.24 -20.01
C ASP A 250 7.73 3.42 -18.94
N LEU A 251 8.84 2.78 -19.28
CA LEU A 251 9.62 1.94 -18.37
C LEU A 251 10.24 2.77 -17.24
N VAL A 252 10.69 4.00 -17.52
CA VAL A 252 11.21 4.91 -16.49
C VAL A 252 10.11 5.27 -15.48
N LEU A 253 8.91 5.63 -15.95
CA LEU A 253 7.78 5.96 -15.08
C LEU A 253 7.34 4.76 -14.24
N LEU A 254 7.21 3.59 -14.87
CA LEU A 254 6.85 2.36 -14.16
C LEU A 254 7.91 2.00 -13.11
N ARG A 255 9.21 2.07 -13.44
CA ARG A 255 10.30 1.79 -12.50
C ARG A 255 10.29 2.73 -11.30
N TRP A 256 10.00 4.01 -11.53
CA TRP A 256 9.92 5.01 -10.48
C TRP A 256 8.81 4.71 -9.47
N LEU A 257 7.60 4.44 -9.96
CA LEU A 257 6.43 4.36 -9.08
C LEU A 257 6.16 2.95 -8.54
N ALA A 258 6.55 1.90 -9.26
CA ALA A 258 6.14 0.52 -8.97
C ALA A 258 6.53 -0.01 -7.57
N ARG A 259 7.52 0.59 -6.91
CA ARG A 259 7.96 0.19 -5.57
C ARG A 259 7.78 1.26 -4.51
N HIS A 260 7.40 2.46 -4.93
CA HIS A 260 7.29 3.61 -4.04
C HIS A 260 6.29 3.38 -2.89
N PRO A 261 5.06 2.84 -3.12
CA PRO A 261 4.08 2.63 -2.05
C PRO A 261 4.64 1.87 -0.85
N TRP A 262 5.28 0.72 -1.09
CA TRP A 262 5.85 -0.07 0.01
C TRP A 262 7.08 0.58 0.64
N ARG A 263 7.99 1.18 -0.14
CA ARG A 263 9.18 1.85 0.41
C ARG A 263 8.81 3.00 1.36
N ALA A 264 7.83 3.80 0.97
CA ALA A 264 7.37 4.96 1.73
C ALA A 264 6.25 4.63 2.74
N ALA A 265 5.81 3.37 2.82
CA ALA A 265 4.66 2.94 3.61
C ALA A 265 3.42 3.83 3.36
N THR A 266 3.11 4.05 2.08
CA THR A 266 2.00 4.85 1.57
C THR A 266 1.22 4.09 0.50
N TRP A 267 0.06 4.58 0.08
CA TRP A 267 -0.69 4.03 -1.04
C TRP A 267 -0.79 5.01 -2.20
N ILE A 268 -1.07 4.45 -3.37
CA ILE A 268 -1.49 5.18 -4.55
C ILE A 268 -2.88 4.70 -4.94
N GLY A 269 -3.71 5.60 -5.44
CA GLY A 269 -5.10 5.33 -5.80
C GLY A 269 -5.46 6.01 -7.11
N SER A 270 -6.62 5.64 -7.67
CA SER A 270 -7.21 6.41 -8.75
C SER A 270 -7.43 7.86 -8.30
N ARG A 271 -7.24 8.79 -9.23
CA ARG A 271 -7.33 10.23 -9.05
C ARG A 271 -6.24 10.87 -8.17
N HIS A 272 -5.26 10.10 -7.70
CA HIS A 272 -4.10 10.69 -7.03
C HIS A 272 -3.16 11.36 -8.04
N THR A 273 -2.50 12.43 -7.62
CA THR A 273 -1.35 12.99 -8.35
C THR A 273 -0.07 12.64 -7.62
N VAL A 274 0.96 12.27 -8.38
CA VAL A 274 2.30 11.96 -7.84
C VAL A 274 3.31 12.85 -8.53
N ARG A 275 3.99 13.69 -7.74
CA ARG A 275 5.04 14.59 -8.23
C ARG A 275 6.33 13.81 -8.45
N TRP A 276 6.99 14.05 -9.59
CA TRP A 276 8.34 13.56 -9.83
C TRP A 276 9.34 14.20 -8.85
N PRO A 277 10.20 13.39 -8.21
CA PRO A 277 11.11 13.90 -7.19
C PRO A 277 12.35 14.64 -7.75
N GLY A 278 12.71 14.41 -9.01
CA GLY A 278 13.94 14.94 -9.61
C GLY A 278 13.76 16.22 -10.44
N THR A 279 14.86 16.72 -10.99
CA THR A 279 14.83 17.74 -12.05
C THR A 279 14.64 17.08 -13.41
N GLY A 280 13.86 17.70 -14.29
CA GLY A 280 13.58 17.17 -15.63
C GLY A 280 12.75 15.90 -15.59
N PHE A 281 11.44 16.02 -15.82
CA PHE A 281 10.58 14.85 -15.88
C PHE A 281 10.90 13.98 -17.11
N PRO A 282 10.86 12.63 -17.02
CA PRO A 282 11.27 11.75 -18.13
C PRO A 282 10.45 11.92 -19.42
N VAL A 283 9.21 12.39 -19.34
CA VAL A 283 8.38 12.69 -20.52
C VAL A 283 8.80 14.02 -21.19
N GLY A 284 9.65 14.81 -20.55
CA GLY A 284 10.09 16.13 -20.99
C GLY A 284 9.26 17.27 -20.38
N GLU A 285 9.70 18.50 -20.64
CA GLU A 285 8.93 19.69 -20.28
C GLU A 285 7.61 19.77 -21.07
N PRO A 286 6.53 20.35 -20.49
CA PRO A 286 6.44 21.02 -19.18
C PRO A 286 6.01 20.11 -18.03
N PHE A 287 6.10 18.79 -18.17
CA PHE A 287 5.58 17.84 -17.19
C PHE A 287 6.44 17.78 -15.93
N ALA A 288 5.79 17.45 -14.80
CA ALA A 288 6.39 17.39 -13.48
C ALA A 288 5.92 16.19 -12.64
N GLY A 289 5.02 15.36 -13.17
CA GLY A 289 4.48 14.21 -12.46
C GLY A 289 3.42 13.47 -13.25
N VAL A 290 2.61 12.68 -12.54
CA VAL A 290 1.52 11.89 -13.13
C VAL A 290 0.21 12.04 -12.35
N LEU A 291 -0.90 12.07 -13.06
CA LEU A 291 -2.23 11.75 -12.57
C LEU A 291 -2.47 10.25 -12.78
N LEU A 292 -3.01 9.58 -11.77
CA LEU A 292 -3.33 8.15 -11.82
C LEU A 292 -4.82 7.98 -12.09
N LEU A 293 -5.20 7.17 -13.07
CA LEU A 293 -6.61 6.90 -13.39
C LEU A 293 -6.85 5.41 -13.51
N ASP A 294 -7.86 4.86 -12.85
CA ASP A 294 -8.34 3.50 -13.16
C ASP A 294 -9.28 3.46 -14.38
N GLU A 295 -9.91 4.60 -14.70
CA GLU A 295 -10.69 4.82 -15.90
C GLU A 295 -10.00 5.87 -16.81
N PRO A 296 -9.14 5.45 -17.76
CA PRO A 296 -8.41 6.37 -18.63
C PRO A 296 -9.34 7.11 -19.62
N THR A 297 -10.52 6.55 -19.90
CA THR A 297 -11.57 7.16 -20.75
C THR A 297 -12.19 8.41 -20.15
N LEU A 298 -11.86 8.74 -18.89
CA LEU A 298 -12.10 10.07 -18.34
C LEU A 298 -11.38 11.16 -19.15
N LEU A 299 -10.35 10.84 -19.93
CA LEU A 299 -9.75 11.75 -20.90
C LEU A 299 -10.00 11.28 -22.34
N PRO A 300 -10.00 12.19 -23.33
CA PRO A 300 -10.00 11.83 -24.74
C PRO A 300 -8.88 10.85 -25.11
N GLY A 301 -9.09 10.08 -26.18
CA GLY A 301 -8.07 9.18 -26.73
C GLY A 301 -8.68 8.04 -27.53
N PRO A 302 -7.86 7.08 -27.97
CA PRO A 302 -8.36 5.84 -28.55
C PRO A 302 -9.21 5.05 -27.55
N ALA A 303 -9.89 4.00 -28.02
CA ALA A 303 -10.61 3.11 -27.12
C ALA A 303 -9.62 2.46 -26.14
N ALA A 304 -9.81 2.72 -24.85
CA ALA A 304 -8.95 2.13 -23.83
C ALA A 304 -9.27 0.63 -23.66
N PRO A 305 -8.23 -0.22 -23.54
CA PRO A 305 -8.45 -1.63 -23.25
C PRO A 305 -8.95 -1.81 -21.81
N ASP A 306 -9.97 -2.64 -21.62
CA ASP A 306 -10.48 -2.99 -20.29
C ASP A 306 -9.55 -3.99 -19.62
N LEU A 307 -8.70 -3.51 -18.72
CA LEU A 307 -7.78 -4.33 -17.91
C LEU A 307 -8.44 -4.92 -16.65
N GLY A 308 -9.70 -4.57 -16.35
CA GLY A 308 -10.40 -5.00 -15.15
C GLY A 308 -10.77 -6.49 -15.12
N GLY A 309 -11.34 -6.93 -14.00
CA GLY A 309 -11.89 -8.27 -13.82
C GLY A 309 -10.91 -9.34 -13.34
N HIS A 310 -9.68 -8.97 -12.97
CA HIS A 310 -8.76 -9.88 -12.28
C HIS A 310 -8.91 -9.78 -10.76
N ASN A 311 -8.68 -10.88 -10.05
CA ASN A 311 -8.70 -10.90 -8.60
C ASN A 311 -7.51 -11.70 -8.06
N ILE A 312 -6.92 -11.23 -6.97
CA ILE A 312 -5.83 -11.90 -6.25
C ILE A 312 -6.27 -12.06 -4.80
N PHE A 313 -6.29 -13.30 -4.31
CA PHE A 313 -6.80 -13.66 -2.98
C PHE A 313 -8.20 -13.11 -2.65
N GLY A 314 -9.03 -12.88 -3.67
CA GLY A 314 -10.39 -12.34 -3.54
C GLY A 314 -10.49 -10.82 -3.60
N ASP A 315 -9.37 -10.08 -3.59
CA ASP A 315 -9.37 -8.64 -3.82
C ASP A 315 -9.24 -8.34 -5.33
N PRO A 316 -9.99 -7.38 -5.88
CA PRO A 316 -9.85 -6.99 -7.28
C PRO A 316 -8.52 -6.28 -7.54
N VAL A 317 -7.92 -6.53 -8.70
CA VAL A 317 -6.74 -5.81 -9.16
C VAL A 317 -7.18 -4.59 -9.98
N ARG A 318 -6.77 -3.39 -9.54
CA ARG A 318 -6.94 -2.15 -10.30
C ARG A 318 -5.71 -1.85 -11.14
N PHE A 319 -5.93 -1.41 -12.37
CA PHE A 319 -4.85 -0.93 -13.24
C PHE A 319 -4.89 0.59 -13.27
N LEU A 320 -3.89 1.24 -12.68
CA LEU A 320 -3.78 2.69 -12.68
C LEU A 320 -2.96 3.15 -13.88
N TRP A 321 -3.60 3.90 -14.76
CA TRP A 321 -3.04 4.55 -15.93
C TRP A 321 -2.33 5.84 -15.54
N LEU A 322 -1.06 5.96 -15.90
CA LEU A 322 -0.23 7.13 -15.61
C LEU A 322 -0.39 8.15 -16.73
N VAL A 323 -0.98 9.30 -16.41
CA VAL A 323 -1.13 10.42 -17.33
C VAL A 323 -0.18 11.54 -16.90
N PRO A 324 0.80 11.93 -17.74
CA PRO A 324 1.72 13.01 -17.42
C PRO A 324 0.99 14.33 -17.12
N VAL A 325 1.37 15.02 -16.06
CA VAL A 325 0.80 16.32 -15.67
C VAL A 325 1.88 17.36 -15.37
N THR A 326 1.56 18.64 -15.56
CA THR A 326 2.43 19.78 -15.26
C THR A 326 2.41 20.14 -13.78
N GLU A 327 3.34 21.00 -13.37
CA GLU A 327 3.37 21.56 -12.02
C GLU A 327 2.11 22.37 -11.68
N GLU A 328 1.62 23.15 -12.64
CA GLU A 328 0.40 23.93 -12.52
C GLU A 328 -0.82 23.00 -12.34
N GLU A 329 -0.89 21.94 -13.14
CA GLU A 329 -1.94 20.91 -13.07
C GLU A 329 -1.97 20.19 -11.71
N ILE A 330 -0.79 19.83 -11.15
CA ILE A 330 -0.70 19.28 -9.78
C ILE A 330 -1.19 20.30 -8.76
N THR A 331 -0.84 21.58 -8.93
CA THR A 331 -1.29 22.65 -8.02
C THR A 331 -2.81 22.84 -8.08
N THR A 332 -3.41 22.79 -9.28
CA THR A 332 -4.87 22.82 -9.45
C THR A 332 -5.53 21.66 -8.71
N ALA A 333 -5.02 20.43 -8.86
CA ALA A 333 -5.58 19.26 -8.17
C ALA A 333 -5.56 19.42 -6.64
N ARG A 334 -4.49 20.03 -6.08
CA ARG A 334 -4.37 20.30 -4.64
C ARG A 334 -5.31 21.41 -4.16
N ALA A 335 -5.47 22.47 -4.94
CA ALA A 335 -6.23 23.66 -4.55
C ALA A 335 -7.74 23.53 -4.80
N GLU A 336 -8.13 22.89 -5.90
CA GLU A 336 -9.49 22.85 -6.43
C GLU A 336 -10.05 21.43 -6.56
N GLY A 337 -9.22 20.41 -6.33
CA GLY A 337 -9.58 19.00 -6.46
C GLY A 337 -9.31 18.42 -7.85
N VAL A 338 -9.27 17.09 -7.91
CA VAL A 338 -8.94 16.35 -9.14
C VAL A 338 -9.96 16.52 -10.27
N ASP A 339 -11.22 16.83 -9.95
CA ASP A 339 -12.26 17.05 -10.96
C ASP A 339 -12.04 18.33 -11.75
N ALA A 340 -11.57 19.38 -11.08
CA ALA A 340 -11.16 20.63 -11.72
C ALA A 340 -9.98 20.37 -12.67
N LEU A 341 -8.98 19.59 -12.23
CA LEU A 341 -7.88 19.16 -13.09
C LEU A 341 -8.38 18.35 -14.30
N LEU A 342 -9.25 17.36 -14.11
CA LEU A 342 -9.79 16.56 -15.22
C LEU A 342 -10.56 17.43 -16.23
N ALA A 343 -11.34 18.40 -15.75
CA ALA A 343 -12.02 19.37 -16.62
C ALA A 343 -11.02 20.22 -17.41
N GLN A 344 -9.96 20.71 -16.75
CA GLN A 344 -8.87 21.46 -17.38
C GLN A 344 -8.17 20.62 -18.46
N LEU A 345 -7.79 19.37 -18.16
CA LEU A 345 -7.14 18.46 -19.10
C LEU A 345 -8.02 18.19 -20.33
N ARG A 346 -9.32 17.94 -20.14
CA ARG A 346 -10.28 17.76 -21.25
C ARG A 346 -10.41 19.00 -22.11
N ALA A 347 -10.53 20.18 -21.49
CA ALA A 347 -10.64 21.45 -22.21
C ALA A 347 -9.39 21.75 -23.05
N ALA A 348 -8.21 21.34 -22.56
CA ALA A 348 -6.95 21.42 -23.29
C ALA A 348 -6.75 20.31 -24.34
N GLY A 349 -7.72 19.38 -24.49
CA GLY A 349 -7.62 18.26 -25.42
C GLY A 349 -6.54 17.23 -25.04
N ARG A 350 -6.12 17.19 -23.77
CA ARG A 350 -5.12 16.23 -23.27
C ARG A 350 -5.67 14.82 -23.33
N THR A 351 -4.86 13.88 -23.82
CA THR A 351 -5.23 12.47 -23.92
C THR A 351 -4.61 11.64 -22.80
N TRP A 352 -5.12 10.44 -22.59
CA TRP A 352 -4.54 9.46 -21.65
C TRP A 352 -3.31 8.72 -22.21
N VAL A 353 -2.88 9.03 -23.43
CA VAL A 353 -1.72 8.42 -24.10
C VAL A 353 -0.49 9.33 -23.96
N ALA A 354 0.56 8.82 -23.32
CA ALA A 354 1.84 9.50 -23.21
C ALA A 354 2.54 9.58 -24.58
N GLY A 355 3.06 10.75 -24.93
CA GLY A 355 3.70 11.02 -26.23
C GLY A 355 2.82 11.80 -27.22
N ASP A 356 1.51 11.86 -27.00
CA ASP A 356 0.60 12.76 -27.74
C ASP A 356 0.45 14.13 -27.07
N ALA A 357 1.20 14.34 -25.98
CA ALA A 357 1.01 15.39 -24.98
C ALA A 357 1.35 16.84 -25.44
N GLY A 358 1.35 17.08 -26.75
CA GLY A 358 1.51 18.39 -27.37
C GLY A 358 0.89 18.51 -28.77
N LYS A 359 0.15 17.51 -29.26
CA LYS A 359 -0.58 17.62 -30.53
C LYS A 359 -2.07 17.73 -30.21
N PRO A 360 -2.75 18.84 -30.54
CA PRO A 360 -4.20 18.89 -30.39
C PRO A 360 -4.80 17.73 -31.19
N ALA A 361 -5.72 16.99 -30.56
CA ALA A 361 -6.48 15.96 -31.24
C ALA A 361 -7.03 16.54 -32.55
N THR A 362 -6.63 15.96 -33.68
CA THR A 362 -7.22 16.36 -34.96
C THR A 362 -8.70 15.98 -34.87
N PRO A 363 -9.65 16.92 -34.99
CA PRO A 363 -11.06 16.58 -34.95
C PRO A 363 -11.35 15.53 -36.03
N PRO A 364 -12.29 14.59 -35.79
CA PRO A 364 -12.63 13.59 -36.79
C PRO A 364 -12.94 14.29 -38.10
N ALA A 365 -12.25 13.88 -39.18
CA ALA A 365 -12.51 14.40 -40.50
C ALA A 365 -13.99 14.17 -40.83
N ASP A 366 -14.72 15.27 -41.03
CA ASP A 366 -16.09 15.23 -41.52
C ASP A 366 -16.08 14.45 -42.85
N PRO A 367 -16.84 13.34 -42.99
CA PRO A 367 -16.84 12.53 -44.21
C PRO A 367 -17.64 13.19 -45.34
N ALA A 368 -17.52 14.50 -45.48
CA ALA A 368 -18.15 15.30 -46.51
C ALA A 368 -17.19 16.42 -46.93
N LEU A 369 -16.38 16.13 -47.94
CA LEU A 369 -16.20 16.91 -49.16
C LEU A 369 -15.04 16.30 -49.94
N GLY A 370 -15.39 15.60 -51.01
CA GLY A 370 -14.43 15.08 -51.98
C GLY A 370 -13.88 16.19 -52.88
N GLU A 371 -12.72 15.86 -53.45
CA GLU A 371 -12.11 16.39 -54.68
C GLU A 371 -11.55 17.82 -54.64
N ALA A 372 -10.22 17.94 -54.79
CA ALA A 372 -9.60 18.24 -56.09
C ALA A 372 -8.05 18.25 -55.99
N ASP A 373 -7.43 17.59 -56.99
CA ASP A 373 -6.19 17.92 -57.70
C ASP A 373 -4.90 18.31 -56.94
N ASP A 374 -3.80 17.58 -57.16
CA ASP A 374 -2.89 17.91 -58.27
C ASP A 374 -1.77 16.86 -58.41
N ASP A 375 -1.76 16.17 -59.56
CA ASP A 375 -0.64 15.42 -60.10
C ASP A 375 0.36 16.40 -60.72
N LEU A 376 1.58 16.52 -60.17
CA LEU A 376 2.74 16.90 -60.97
C LEU A 376 4.01 16.20 -60.45
N ALA A 377 4.64 15.52 -61.39
CA ALA A 377 5.88 14.77 -61.29
C ALA A 377 7.12 15.67 -61.52
N ASP A 378 8.27 14.98 -61.56
CA ASP A 378 9.60 15.34 -62.09
C ASP A 378 10.63 15.63 -60.99
N ASP A 379 11.56 14.72 -60.67
CA ASP A 379 12.73 14.19 -61.41
C ASP A 379 14.02 15.00 -61.15
N GLU A 380 15.14 14.28 -61.21
CA GLU A 380 16.55 14.72 -61.24
C GLU A 380 17.22 15.13 -59.89
N GLU A 381 18.48 14.78 -59.58
CA GLU A 381 19.54 13.99 -60.22
C GLU A 381 20.67 13.74 -59.18
N ALA A 382 21.53 12.79 -59.48
CA ALA A 382 22.63 12.25 -58.67
C ALA A 382 23.92 13.09 -58.63
N ALA A 383 24.76 12.87 -57.60
CA ALA A 383 26.24 12.84 -57.65
C ALA A 383 26.78 12.40 -56.25
N ALA A 384 27.35 11.20 -56.08
CA ALA A 384 28.78 10.85 -56.24
C ALA A 384 29.73 11.50 -55.20
N GLY A 385 30.41 10.66 -54.40
CA GLY A 385 31.35 10.98 -53.29
C GLY A 385 32.70 11.56 -53.73
N PRO A 386 33.85 11.38 -53.02
CA PRO A 386 34.17 10.27 -52.08
C PRO A 386 35.07 10.62 -50.84
N ASP A 387 35.35 9.56 -50.05
CA ASP A 387 36.55 9.19 -49.26
C ASP A 387 37.28 10.13 -48.27
N ALA A 388 37.49 9.60 -47.04
CA ALA A 388 38.77 9.45 -46.31
C ALA A 388 38.46 9.09 -44.83
N ASP A 389 38.81 7.89 -44.34
CA ASP A 389 40.05 7.54 -43.58
C ASP A 389 40.12 8.33 -42.24
N ASP A 390 40.47 7.81 -41.06
CA ASP A 390 41.02 6.55 -40.57
C ASP A 390 41.07 6.68 -39.02
N GLU A 391 41.14 5.54 -38.30
CA GLU A 391 41.77 5.37 -36.97
C GLU A 391 41.14 6.13 -35.74
N ASP A 392 41.09 5.63 -34.50
CA ASP A 392 41.77 4.52 -33.84
C ASP A 392 41.07 4.18 -32.51
N ALA A 393 41.44 3.03 -31.95
CA ALA A 393 40.90 2.40 -30.75
C ALA A 393 41.42 2.98 -29.41
N ALA A 394 40.61 2.91 -28.34
CA ALA A 394 40.99 2.58 -26.94
C ALA A 394 39.72 2.56 -26.06
N SER A 395 39.30 1.40 -25.54
CA SER A 395 39.59 0.89 -24.18
C SER A 395 39.04 1.76 -23.04
N GLY A 396 38.13 1.19 -22.23
CA GLY A 396 37.45 1.80 -21.08
C GLY A 396 38.35 2.16 -19.88
N PRO A 397 37.79 2.41 -18.68
CA PRO A 397 36.92 1.44 -18.01
C PRO A 397 35.67 2.02 -17.33
N ASP A 398 34.86 1.06 -16.87
CA ASP A 398 33.77 1.13 -15.90
C ASP A 398 33.94 2.18 -14.80
N ALA A 399 32.86 2.92 -14.56
CA ALA A 399 32.57 3.52 -13.27
C ALA A 399 31.06 3.43 -13.04
N ASP A 400 30.71 2.45 -12.21
CA ASP A 400 29.47 2.41 -11.46
C ASP A 400 29.30 3.73 -10.70
N ASP A 401 28.20 4.45 -10.96
CA ASP A 401 27.73 5.52 -10.08
C ASP A 401 26.25 5.29 -9.80
N ASP A 402 26.00 4.38 -8.87
CA ASP A 402 24.74 4.22 -8.15
C ASP A 402 24.48 5.52 -7.36
N THR A 403 23.82 6.48 -8.00
CA THR A 403 23.18 7.58 -7.28
C THR A 403 21.79 7.15 -6.85
N ASP A 404 21.72 6.59 -5.65
CA ASP A 404 20.50 6.53 -4.84
C ASP A 404 20.04 7.97 -4.58
N ALA A 405 19.17 8.47 -5.47
CA ALA A 405 18.41 9.69 -5.22
C ALA A 405 17.32 9.36 -4.17
N ASP A 406 17.70 9.47 -2.90
CA ASP A 406 16.77 9.65 -1.79
C ASP A 406 16.03 10.97 -1.99
N ALA A 407 14.83 10.89 -2.53
CA ALA A 407 13.90 11.99 -2.60
C ALA A 407 12.48 11.46 -2.38
N ASP A 408 11.87 11.86 -1.26
CA ASP A 408 10.49 11.57 -0.94
C ASP A 408 9.59 12.13 -2.03
N ALA A 409 8.98 11.24 -2.83
CA ALA A 409 7.88 11.64 -3.69
C ALA A 409 6.71 12.03 -2.78
N ILE A 410 6.25 13.28 -2.94
CA ILE A 410 5.07 13.76 -2.22
C ILE A 410 3.84 13.18 -2.93
N VAL A 411 3.23 12.17 -2.32
CA VAL A 411 1.90 11.68 -2.68
C VAL A 411 0.89 12.55 -1.94
N ASP A 412 0.22 13.45 -2.67
CA ASP A 412 -0.95 14.14 -2.12
C ASP A 412 -2.19 13.28 -2.40
N ALA A 413 -2.59 12.50 -1.40
CA ALA A 413 -3.88 11.84 -1.38
C ALA A 413 -4.97 12.88 -1.08
N VAL A 414 -5.50 13.54 -2.10
CA VAL A 414 -6.77 14.26 -1.97
C VAL A 414 -7.88 13.26 -2.28
N ALA A 415 -8.45 12.65 -1.25
CA ALA A 415 -9.69 11.90 -1.40
C ALA A 415 -10.78 12.88 -1.82
N GLY A 416 -11.28 12.74 -3.06
CA GLY A 416 -12.53 13.40 -3.45
C GLY A 416 -13.65 12.84 -2.58
N ASN A 417 -14.38 13.71 -1.89
CA ASN A 417 -15.63 13.35 -1.24
C ASN A 417 -16.63 12.92 -2.31
N ASP A 418 -16.83 11.61 -2.46
CA ASP A 418 -18.01 11.08 -3.12
C ASP A 418 -19.08 10.79 -2.05
N ASP A 419 -20.28 11.32 -2.30
CA ASP A 419 -21.55 11.22 -1.55
C ASP A 419 -21.78 12.21 -0.38
N GLU A 420 -22.12 13.46 -0.74
CA GLU A 420 -23.19 14.18 -0.05
C GLU A 420 -24.54 13.48 -0.34
N VAL A 421 -24.98 12.65 0.61
CA VAL A 421 -26.41 12.39 0.80
C VAL A 421 -26.79 13.06 2.12
N GLU A 422 -27.53 14.17 2.03
CA GLU A 422 -28.24 14.73 3.18
C GLU A 422 -29.15 13.66 3.80
N ASP A 423 -28.83 13.23 5.03
CA ASP A 423 -29.88 12.72 5.92
C ASP A 423 -29.72 13.28 7.33
N THR A 424 -30.72 14.07 7.71
CA THR A 424 -30.87 14.69 9.02
C THR A 424 -31.20 13.65 10.08
N ALA A 425 -30.27 13.33 10.99
CA ALA A 425 -30.60 12.58 12.21
C ALA A 425 -29.87 13.11 13.46
N LYS A 426 -30.63 13.93 14.17
CA LYS A 426 -30.61 14.31 15.60
C LYS A 426 -29.66 13.54 16.54
N GLN A 427 -28.99 14.36 17.35
CA GLN A 427 -28.47 14.07 18.69
C GLN A 427 -29.30 13.03 19.46
N ALA A 428 -28.66 11.96 19.90
CA ALA A 428 -29.17 11.05 20.91
C ALA A 428 -28.17 10.99 22.08
N THR A 429 -28.48 11.70 23.15
CA THR A 429 -27.98 11.46 24.50
C THR A 429 -28.57 10.15 25.05
N PRO A 430 -27.82 9.38 25.85
CA PRO A 430 -28.36 8.16 26.45
C PRO A 430 -29.34 8.52 27.57
N LYS A 431 -30.62 8.19 27.36
CA LYS A 431 -31.68 8.28 28.37
C LYS A 431 -31.66 7.03 29.24
N ALA A 432 -31.62 7.26 30.54
CA ALA A 432 -31.74 6.25 31.59
C ALA A 432 -33.01 5.40 31.42
N ALA A 433 -32.87 4.09 31.66
CA ALA A 433 -33.98 3.17 31.80
C ALA A 433 -34.62 3.40 33.18
N ASP A 434 -35.81 4.00 33.19
CA ASP A 434 -36.71 3.97 34.33
C ASP A 434 -37.47 2.63 34.31
N ASP A 435 -37.25 1.85 35.36
CA ASP A 435 -38.06 0.71 35.79
C ASP A 435 -39.43 1.23 36.25
N GLU A 436 -40.52 0.78 35.62
CA GLU A 436 -41.85 0.79 36.24
C GLU A 436 -42.38 -0.65 36.37
N PRO A 437 -43.01 -0.99 37.53
CA PRO A 437 -43.29 -2.36 37.91
C PRO A 437 -44.60 -2.90 37.34
N ALA A 438 -44.61 -4.20 37.03
CA ALA A 438 -45.83 -4.97 36.76
C ALA A 438 -46.56 -5.34 38.08
N PRO A 439 -47.90 -5.52 38.04
CA PRO A 439 -48.74 -5.57 39.24
C PRO A 439 -48.79 -6.95 39.91
N ASP A 440 -48.83 -6.91 41.25
CA ASP A 440 -49.18 -8.00 42.17
C ASP A 440 -50.61 -8.50 41.95
N ALA A 441 -50.77 -9.81 41.78
CA ALA A 441 -52.04 -10.50 41.97
C ALA A 441 -51.82 -11.96 42.43
N ASP A 442 -52.25 -12.20 43.67
CA ASP A 442 -52.84 -13.41 44.24
C ASP A 442 -51.99 -14.68 44.49
N ALA A 443 -51.66 -14.82 45.78
CA ALA A 443 -52.11 -15.86 46.71
C ALA A 443 -51.69 -17.34 46.50
N PRO A 444 -51.20 -18.02 47.56
CA PRO A 444 -50.80 -19.42 47.50
C PRO A 444 -52.01 -20.35 47.64
N MET A 445 -52.03 -21.38 46.78
CA MET A 445 -52.99 -22.47 46.79
C MET A 445 -52.60 -23.50 47.86
N GLU A 446 -53.46 -23.63 48.89
CA GLU A 446 -53.36 -24.61 49.96
C GLU A 446 -53.42 -26.06 49.43
N ALA A 447 -52.52 -26.89 49.94
CA ALA A 447 -52.56 -28.33 49.80
C ALA A 447 -53.55 -28.92 50.82
N GLN A 448 -54.60 -29.56 50.32
CA GLN A 448 -55.36 -30.55 51.09
C GLN A 448 -54.69 -31.91 50.90
N ASP A 449 -54.06 -32.39 51.96
CA ASP A 449 -53.80 -33.82 52.13
C ASP A 449 -54.50 -34.26 53.42
N SER A 450 -55.48 -35.13 53.24
CA SER A 450 -56.32 -35.74 54.26
C SER A 450 -55.56 -36.85 54.98
N ASN A 451 -55.44 -36.82 56.32
CA ASN A 451 -55.82 -37.96 57.16
C ASN A 451 -55.62 -37.76 58.67
N ARG A 452 -56.57 -38.38 59.41
CA ARG A 452 -56.47 -38.95 60.78
C ARG A 452 -56.52 -37.95 61.94
N ALA A 453 -57.62 -37.79 62.67
CA ALA A 453 -58.46 -38.72 63.47
C ALA A 453 -58.04 -38.83 64.95
N ASP A 454 -59.08 -38.67 65.76
CA ASP A 454 -59.36 -39.22 67.09
C ASP A 454 -58.88 -38.47 68.36
N ASP A 455 -59.93 -38.25 69.19
CA ASP A 455 -60.06 -37.90 70.61
C ASP A 455 -59.78 -36.49 71.14
#